data_AF-A0A2D7KLS7-F1
#
_entry.id   AF-A0A2D7KLS7-F1
#
_cell.length_a   1.000
_cell.length_b   1.000
_cell.length_c   1.000
_cell.angle_alpha   90.00
_cell.angle_beta   90.00
_cell.angle_gamma   90.00
#
_symmetry.space_group_name_H-M   'P 1'
#
loop_
_entity.id
_entity.type
_entity.pdbx_description
1 polymer ?
#
loop_
_entity_poly.entity_id
_entity_poly.type
_entity_poly.pdbx_seq_one_letter_code
_entity_poly.pdbx_strand_id
1 'polypeptide(L)'
;MHWRRFCAVYIIPAAIFQSVIIGGGYGTGREIVEYVTRFGPAGGLLAIAVIACLFVLVLSASFAFAVRFKVFNYRDFLKELLGPIWIIYEVLFVLLLVLVLAIVTSATTTLAETAFNIGMYQVWLFLSLAILGFTYFGRPIVKFALTIWTLLLMGFLVTLIVSMVSVKDILLLSNIGTIDWLGASISGMRFAIYNSALIPVLMYAASEIETTDQAVKSGVIAGLFGVLPALLLHVGFIGFYPEINQLPVPTYHLVEQSGIHFAVHIYFFILIGTILLTAVGVLQGVNDRIDSWLKEVRNFGLSNRARSCSSLGITIASLLLSQFGLINLIAKGYGALSWGFMVIFTLPLLTIGLKRLIIKEQKV
;
A
#
# COMPACT_ATOMS: atom_id res chain seq x y z
N MET A 1 26.93 14.92 -9.75
CA MET A 1 26.37 13.85 -8.87
C MET A 1 26.60 12.52 -9.57
N HIS A 2 27.32 11.57 -8.96
CA HIS A 2 27.51 10.23 -9.57
C HIS A 2 26.14 9.54 -9.71
N TRP A 3 25.85 8.93 -10.86
CA TRP A 3 24.57 8.27 -11.18
C TRP A 3 24.06 7.37 -10.05
N ARG A 4 24.95 6.57 -9.44
CA ARG A 4 24.62 5.70 -8.30
C ARG A 4 24.01 6.46 -7.12
N ARG A 5 24.55 7.64 -6.79
CA ARG A 5 24.05 8.48 -5.71
C ARG A 5 22.73 9.14 -6.07
N PHE A 6 22.53 9.53 -7.33
CA PHE A 6 21.25 10.04 -7.81
C PHE A 6 20.15 9.00 -7.63
N CYS A 7 20.41 7.76 -8.04
CA CYS A 7 19.47 6.66 -7.85
C CYS A 7 19.20 6.40 -6.37
N ALA A 8 20.24 6.35 -5.54
CA ALA A 8 20.10 6.09 -4.10
C ALA A 8 19.25 7.13 -3.38
N VAL A 9 19.40 8.41 -3.72
CA VAL A 9 18.70 9.51 -3.05
C VAL A 9 17.28 9.70 -3.57
N TYR A 10 17.04 9.54 -4.88
CA TYR A 10 15.78 9.96 -5.50
C TYR A 10 14.94 8.82 -6.09
N ILE A 11 15.57 7.78 -6.62
CA ILE A 11 14.86 6.69 -7.30
C ILE A 11 14.51 5.56 -6.32
N ILE A 12 15.44 5.18 -5.45
CA ILE A 12 15.24 4.08 -4.50
C ILE A 12 14.08 4.36 -3.53
N PRO A 13 13.98 5.54 -2.88
CA PRO A 13 12.85 5.83 -2.00
C PRO A 13 11.50 5.78 -2.73
N ALA A 14 11.44 6.33 -3.94
CA ALA A 14 10.24 6.34 -4.76
C ALA A 14 9.81 4.92 -5.18
N ALA A 15 10.76 4.11 -5.67
CA ALA A 15 10.50 2.73 -6.06
C ALA A 15 10.05 1.86 -4.88
N ILE A 16 10.70 2.01 -3.71
CA ILE A 16 10.33 1.27 -2.50
C ILE A 16 8.94 1.69 -2.02
N PHE A 17 8.65 2.99 -1.94
CA PHE A 17 7.33 3.49 -1.54
C PHE A 17 6.23 2.98 -2.45
N GLN A 18 6.43 3.09 -3.76
CA GLN A 18 5.48 2.59 -4.75
C GLN A 18 5.28 1.06 -4.60
N SER A 19 6.36 0.28 -4.45
CA SER A 19 6.26 -1.18 -4.36
C SER A 19 5.44 -1.67 -3.17
N VAL A 20 5.37 -0.87 -2.11
CA VAL A 20 4.68 -1.23 -0.87
C VAL A 20 3.21 -0.81 -0.91
N ILE A 21 2.88 0.27 -1.63
CA ILE A 21 1.48 0.68 -1.86
C ILE A 21 0.78 -0.27 -2.83
N ILE A 22 1.50 -0.77 -3.84
CA ILE A 22 0.95 -1.66 -4.85
C ILE A 22 0.96 -3.10 -4.34
N GLY A 23 0.07 -3.38 -3.39
CA GLY A 23 -0.17 -4.72 -2.89
C GLY A 23 -1.19 -5.51 -3.71
N GLY A 24 -1.48 -6.73 -3.27
CA GLY A 24 -2.49 -7.59 -3.90
C GLY A 24 -3.90 -6.98 -3.94
N GLY A 25 -4.31 -6.27 -2.89
CA GLY A 25 -5.59 -5.54 -2.85
C GLY A 25 -5.65 -4.45 -3.92
N TYR A 26 -4.56 -3.69 -4.08
CA TYR A 26 -4.42 -2.66 -5.09
C TYR A 26 -4.55 -3.20 -6.52
N GLY A 27 -3.91 -4.34 -6.80
CA GLY A 27 -3.93 -5.00 -8.11
C GLY A 27 -5.33 -5.45 -8.59
N THR A 28 -6.29 -5.60 -7.67
CA THR A 28 -7.70 -5.84 -8.02
C THR A 28 -8.38 -4.62 -8.64
N GLY A 29 -7.85 -3.41 -8.38
CA GLY A 29 -8.46 -2.14 -8.74
C GLY A 29 -9.53 -1.64 -7.75
N ARG A 30 -9.93 -2.47 -6.78
CA ARG A 30 -11.04 -2.18 -5.87
C ARG A 30 -10.76 -1.01 -4.92
N GLU A 31 -9.52 -0.85 -4.48
CA GLU A 31 -9.09 0.30 -3.67
C GLU A 31 -9.22 1.61 -4.45
N ILE A 32 -8.82 1.62 -5.73
CA ILE A 32 -8.94 2.81 -6.59
C ILE A 32 -10.40 3.14 -6.85
N VAL A 33 -11.23 2.14 -7.11
CA VAL A 33 -12.67 2.42 -7.28
C VAL A 33 -13.29 3.00 -6.01
N GLU A 34 -12.99 2.42 -4.84
CA GLU A 34 -13.52 2.89 -3.56
C GLU A 34 -13.08 4.31 -3.21
N TYR A 35 -11.80 4.63 -3.39
CA TYR A 35 -11.27 5.90 -2.92
C TYR A 35 -11.24 7.01 -3.96
N VAL A 36 -11.27 6.64 -5.25
CA VAL A 36 -11.07 7.55 -6.38
C VAL A 36 -12.25 7.47 -7.36
N THR A 37 -12.41 6.35 -8.08
CA THR A 37 -13.30 6.30 -9.25
C THR A 37 -14.77 6.47 -8.93
N ARG A 38 -15.24 6.09 -7.73
CA ARG A 38 -16.66 6.25 -7.36
C ARG A 38 -17.20 7.68 -7.47
N PHE A 39 -16.33 8.69 -7.36
CA PHE A 39 -16.68 10.11 -7.49
C PHE A 39 -16.79 10.59 -8.95
N GLY A 40 -16.71 9.67 -9.92
CA GLY A 40 -16.78 9.98 -11.35
C GLY A 40 -15.44 10.46 -11.92
N PRO A 41 -15.41 10.84 -13.20
CA PRO A 41 -14.17 11.18 -13.90
C PRO A 41 -13.44 12.40 -13.28
N ALA A 42 -14.12 13.54 -13.13
CA ALA A 42 -13.50 14.73 -12.56
C ALA A 42 -13.30 14.64 -11.04
N GLY A 43 -14.24 14.02 -10.31
CA GLY A 43 -14.12 13.80 -8.87
C GLY A 43 -13.00 12.83 -8.50
N GLY A 44 -12.75 11.81 -9.32
CA GLY A 44 -11.60 10.92 -9.16
C GLY A 44 -10.26 11.63 -9.36
N LEU A 45 -10.14 12.49 -10.39
CA LEU A 45 -8.94 13.32 -10.55
C LEU A 45 -8.68 14.24 -9.36
N LEU A 46 -9.74 14.81 -8.77
CA LEU A 46 -9.63 15.58 -7.52
C LEU A 46 -9.12 14.71 -6.37
N ALA A 47 -9.68 13.51 -6.18
CA ALA A 47 -9.20 12.58 -5.15
C ALA A 47 -7.72 12.22 -5.37
N ILE A 48 -7.30 11.97 -6.60
CA ILE A 48 -5.89 11.74 -6.98
C ILE A 48 -5.02 12.94 -6.65
N ALA A 49 -5.46 14.16 -6.96
CA ALA A 49 -4.72 15.37 -6.63
C ALA A 49 -4.51 15.50 -5.11
N VAL A 50 -5.54 15.23 -4.31
CA VAL A 50 -5.45 15.21 -2.85
C VAL A 50 -4.48 14.13 -2.36
N ILE A 51 -4.52 12.92 -2.95
CA ILE A 51 -3.58 11.84 -2.65
C ILE A 51 -2.14 12.28 -2.94
N ALA A 52 -1.91 12.87 -4.11
CA ALA A 52 -0.61 13.34 -4.54
C ALA A 52 -0.06 14.40 -3.57
N CYS A 53 -0.87 15.41 -3.23
CA CYS A 53 -0.49 16.46 -2.30
C CYS A 53 -0.11 15.89 -0.93
N LEU A 54 -0.93 14.98 -0.38
CA LEU A 54 -0.67 14.40 0.95
C LEU A 54 0.54 13.46 0.94
N PHE A 55 0.71 12.63 -0.08
CA PHE A 55 1.91 11.81 -0.21
C PHE A 55 3.17 12.66 -0.28
N VAL A 56 3.19 13.70 -1.10
CA VAL A 56 4.31 14.64 -1.18
C VAL A 56 4.58 15.26 0.19
N LEU A 57 3.56 15.81 0.85
CA LEU A 57 3.72 16.45 2.16
C LEU A 57 4.26 15.49 3.22
N VAL A 58 3.64 14.32 3.37
CA VAL A 58 4.00 13.37 4.43
C VAL A 58 5.36 12.73 4.17
N LEU A 59 5.70 12.38 2.92
CA LEU A 59 7.01 11.81 2.59
C LEU A 59 8.12 12.84 2.74
N SER A 60 7.95 14.04 2.19
CA SER A 60 8.95 15.11 2.31
C SER A 60 9.19 15.46 3.78
N ALA A 61 8.12 15.57 4.59
CA ALA A 61 8.24 15.82 6.03
C ALA A 61 8.92 14.65 6.75
N SER A 62 8.56 13.40 6.45
CA SER A 62 9.16 12.21 7.06
C SER A 62 10.65 12.11 6.75
N PHE A 63 11.05 12.25 5.49
CA PHE A 63 12.46 12.19 5.13
C PHE A 63 13.24 13.36 5.73
N ALA A 64 12.69 14.57 5.71
CA ALA A 64 13.33 15.74 6.33
C ALA A 64 13.53 15.53 7.84
N PHE A 65 12.53 14.97 8.52
CA PHE A 65 12.59 14.60 9.93
C PHE A 65 13.67 13.53 10.19
N ALA A 66 13.67 12.44 9.42
CA ALA A 66 14.66 11.38 9.53
C ALA A 66 16.10 11.89 9.35
N VAL A 67 16.33 12.74 8.35
CA VAL A 67 17.65 13.34 8.08
C VAL A 67 18.12 14.24 9.21
N ARG A 68 17.20 15.07 9.73
CA ARG A 68 17.51 16.02 10.80
C ARG A 68 17.88 15.34 12.10
N PHE A 69 17.10 14.32 12.50
CA PHE A 69 17.29 13.61 13.76
C PHE A 69 18.14 12.35 13.62
N LYS A 70 18.62 12.03 12.41
CA LYS A 70 19.41 10.83 12.09
C LYS A 70 18.71 9.52 12.49
N VAL A 71 17.39 9.49 12.32
CA VAL A 71 16.54 8.35 12.65
C VAL A 71 15.99 7.70 11.38
N PHE A 72 16.70 6.68 10.89
CA PHE A 72 16.30 5.93 9.69
C PHE A 72 15.71 4.55 10.01
N ASN A 73 15.73 4.15 11.29
CA ASN A 73 15.07 2.94 11.75
C ASN A 73 13.62 3.25 12.14
N TYR A 74 12.71 2.32 11.82
CA TYR A 74 11.29 2.39 12.15
C TYR A 74 11.00 2.86 13.58
N ARG A 75 11.61 2.19 14.56
CA ARG A 75 11.33 2.43 15.97
C ARG A 75 11.90 3.74 16.47
N ASP A 76 13.13 4.06 16.08
CA ASP A 76 13.80 5.30 16.50
C ASP A 76 13.06 6.51 15.92
N PHE A 77 12.61 6.41 14.66
CA PHE A 77 11.80 7.42 14.02
C PHE A 77 10.49 7.68 14.79
N LEU A 78 9.75 6.63 15.14
CA LEU A 78 8.48 6.76 15.86
C LEU A 78 8.66 7.25 17.29
N LYS A 79 9.69 6.78 18.01
CA LYS A 79 10.00 7.28 19.36
C LYS A 79 10.40 8.75 19.34
N GLU A 80 11.18 9.16 18.35
CA GLU A 80 11.60 10.56 18.20
C GLU A 80 10.42 11.47 17.84
N LEU A 81 9.49 11.00 17.02
CA LEU A 81 8.31 11.77 16.63
C LEU A 81 7.20 11.81 17.69
N LEU A 82 6.89 10.66 18.31
CA LEU A 82 5.70 10.45 19.14
C LEU A 82 6.01 10.29 20.63
N GLY A 83 7.29 10.14 21.01
CA GLY A 83 7.68 9.83 22.38
C GLY A 83 7.03 8.52 22.85
N PRO A 84 6.50 8.44 24.09
CA PRO A 84 5.92 7.21 24.65
C PRO A 84 4.64 6.74 23.93
N ILE A 85 3.98 7.62 23.19
CA ILE A 85 2.70 7.34 22.50
C ILE A 85 2.93 6.43 21.27
N TRP A 86 4.17 6.21 20.85
CA TRP A 86 4.51 5.32 19.72
C TRP A 86 3.93 3.89 19.84
N ILE A 87 3.62 3.41 21.05
CA ILE A 87 2.98 2.11 21.26
C ILE A 87 1.58 2.06 20.62
N ILE A 88 0.84 3.18 20.64
CA ILE A 88 -0.49 3.25 19.98
C ILE A 88 -0.33 3.09 18.47
N TYR A 89 0.71 3.69 17.88
CA TYR A 89 1.04 3.48 16.48
C TYR A 89 1.26 2.00 16.18
N GLU A 90 2.05 1.31 17.01
CA GLU A 90 2.33 -0.12 16.84
C GLU A 90 1.06 -0.96 16.85
N VAL A 91 0.12 -0.69 17.77
CA VAL A 91 -1.17 -1.39 17.83
C VAL A 91 -1.99 -1.17 16.56
N LEU A 92 -2.13 0.09 16.12
CA LEU A 92 -2.83 0.41 14.87
C LEU A 92 -2.14 -0.22 13.65
N PHE A 93 -0.81 -0.28 13.67
CA PHE A 93 -0.02 -0.88 12.61
C PHE A 93 -0.22 -2.40 12.53
N VAL A 94 -0.24 -3.10 13.66
CA VAL A 94 -0.56 -4.53 13.68
C VAL A 94 -1.99 -4.79 13.20
N LEU A 95 -2.96 -3.96 13.59
CA LEU A 95 -4.33 -4.05 13.09
C LEU A 95 -4.39 -3.84 11.57
N LEU A 96 -3.62 -2.87 11.04
CA LEU A 96 -3.49 -2.67 9.60
C LEU A 96 -2.94 -3.91 8.90
N LEU A 97 -1.89 -4.54 9.44
CA LEU A 97 -1.32 -5.76 8.85
C LEU A 97 -2.32 -6.92 8.82
N VAL A 98 -3.08 -7.13 9.90
CA VAL A 98 -4.14 -8.16 9.94
C VAL A 98 -5.24 -7.83 8.92
N LEU A 99 -5.62 -6.57 8.79
CA LEU A 99 -6.61 -6.14 7.81
C LEU A 99 -6.12 -6.34 6.37
N VAL A 100 -4.86 -6.02 6.07
CA VAL A 100 -4.25 -6.29 4.75
C VAL A 100 -4.33 -7.78 4.42
N LEU A 101 -4.03 -8.66 5.38
CA LEU A 101 -4.15 -10.11 5.17
C LEU A 101 -5.58 -10.56 4.91
N ALA A 102 -6.57 -9.99 5.62
CA ALA A 102 -7.98 -10.26 5.39
C ALA A 102 -8.42 -9.83 3.98
N ILE A 103 -7.96 -8.65 3.54
CA ILE A 103 -8.23 -8.10 2.20
C ILE A 103 -7.61 -8.96 1.11
N VAL A 104 -6.35 -9.34 1.28
CA VAL A 104 -5.64 -10.22 0.34
C VAL A 104 -6.33 -11.58 0.24
N THR A 105 -6.75 -12.15 1.38
CA THR A 105 -7.52 -13.41 1.41
C THR A 105 -8.84 -13.24 0.66
N SER A 106 -9.60 -12.18 0.96
CA SER A 106 -10.88 -11.89 0.30
C SER A 106 -10.73 -11.68 -1.21
N ALA A 107 -9.75 -10.87 -1.63
CA ALA A 107 -9.41 -10.64 -3.03
C ALA A 107 -9.11 -11.93 -3.79
N THR A 108 -8.34 -12.83 -3.19
CA THR A 108 -8.02 -14.13 -3.82
C THR A 108 -9.26 -14.97 -4.00
N THR A 109 -10.09 -15.07 -2.95
CA THR A 109 -11.31 -15.88 -2.98
C THR A 109 -12.28 -15.36 -4.03
N THR A 110 -12.50 -14.05 -4.09
CA THR A 110 -13.37 -13.43 -5.09
C THR A 110 -12.81 -13.56 -6.50
N LEU A 111 -11.50 -13.39 -6.70
CA LEU A 111 -10.88 -13.56 -8.01
C LEU A 111 -10.99 -15.00 -8.51
N ALA A 112 -10.71 -15.99 -7.65
CA ALA A 112 -10.77 -17.40 -8.02
C ALA A 112 -12.21 -17.88 -8.27
N GLU A 113 -13.18 -17.37 -7.51
CA GLU A 113 -14.60 -17.60 -7.73
C GLU A 113 -15.04 -16.99 -9.08
N THR A 114 -14.66 -15.74 -9.35
CA THR A 114 -15.04 -15.05 -10.60
C THR A 114 -14.39 -15.69 -11.83
N ALA A 115 -13.10 -16.04 -11.76
CA ALA A 115 -12.35 -16.51 -12.92
C ALA A 115 -12.50 -18.01 -13.19
N PHE A 116 -12.71 -18.83 -12.15
CA PHE A 116 -12.67 -20.30 -12.25
C PHE A 116 -13.79 -21.01 -11.48
N ASN A 117 -14.72 -20.27 -10.87
CA ASN A 117 -15.80 -20.82 -10.03
C ASN A 117 -15.28 -21.72 -8.89
N ILE A 118 -14.11 -21.36 -8.33
CA ILE A 118 -13.49 -22.09 -7.22
C ILE A 118 -13.99 -21.52 -5.89
N GLY A 119 -14.48 -22.39 -5.01
CA GLY A 119 -14.99 -22.01 -3.70
C GLY A 119 -13.92 -21.48 -2.72
N MET A 120 -14.39 -20.73 -1.72
CA MET A 120 -13.57 -20.07 -0.70
C MET A 120 -12.64 -21.03 0.05
N TYR A 121 -13.12 -22.24 0.40
CA TYR A 121 -12.34 -23.20 1.20
C TYR A 121 -11.12 -23.74 0.46
N GLN A 122 -11.27 -24.02 -0.84
CA GLN A 122 -10.16 -24.49 -1.69
C GLN A 122 -9.09 -23.40 -1.83
N VAL A 123 -9.52 -22.17 -2.07
CA VAL A 123 -8.61 -21.01 -2.18
C VAL A 123 -7.87 -20.76 -0.87
N TRP A 124 -8.57 -20.84 0.27
CA TRP A 124 -7.95 -20.66 1.57
C TRP A 124 -6.93 -21.75 1.89
N LEU A 125 -7.24 -23.02 1.59
CA LEU A 125 -6.30 -24.11 1.78
C LEU A 125 -5.04 -23.89 0.93
N PHE A 126 -5.21 -23.51 -0.34
CA PHE A 126 -4.11 -23.18 -1.24
C PHE A 126 -3.25 -22.03 -0.69
N LEU A 127 -3.86 -20.90 -0.32
CA LEU A 127 -3.15 -19.76 0.24
C LEU A 127 -2.39 -20.12 1.52
N SER A 128 -3.03 -20.87 2.42
CA SER A 128 -2.41 -21.26 3.70
C SER A 128 -1.19 -22.14 3.47
N LEU A 129 -1.29 -23.15 2.60
CA LEU A 129 -0.17 -24.01 2.25
C LEU A 129 0.95 -23.24 1.53
N ALA A 130 0.59 -22.36 0.60
CA ALA A 130 1.55 -21.54 -0.12
C ALA A 130 2.28 -20.59 0.83
N ILE A 131 1.57 -19.90 1.73
CA ILE A 131 2.15 -19.03 2.75
C ILE A 131 3.12 -19.79 3.65
N LEU A 132 2.73 -20.97 4.14
CA LEU A 132 3.59 -21.81 4.98
C LEU A 132 4.85 -22.23 4.24
N GLY A 133 4.72 -22.63 2.97
CA GLY A 133 5.85 -22.97 2.10
C GLY A 133 6.79 -21.78 1.89
N PHE A 134 6.27 -20.62 1.52
CA PHE A 134 7.06 -19.40 1.33
C PHE A 134 7.71 -18.87 2.60
N THR A 135 7.08 -19.08 3.76
CA THR A 135 7.68 -18.77 5.07
C THR A 135 8.94 -19.60 5.31
N TYR A 136 9.05 -20.80 4.72
CA TYR A 136 10.21 -21.67 4.83
C TYR A 136 11.39 -21.25 3.92
N PHE A 137 11.11 -20.75 2.71
CA PHE A 137 12.14 -20.38 1.72
C PHE A 137 12.99 -19.15 2.10
N GLY A 138 12.69 -18.48 3.22
CA GLY A 138 13.51 -17.41 3.79
C GLY A 138 13.36 -16.06 3.09
N ARG A 139 13.81 -15.00 3.78
CA ARG A 139 13.61 -13.58 3.39
C ARG A 139 14.14 -13.21 1.99
N PRO A 140 15.33 -13.64 1.55
CA PRO A 140 15.88 -13.17 0.28
C PRO A 140 15.04 -13.57 -0.93
N ILE A 141 14.52 -14.80 -0.95
CA ILE A 141 13.68 -15.31 -2.04
C ILE A 141 12.37 -14.54 -2.11
N VAL A 142 11.71 -14.33 -0.96
CA VAL A 142 10.44 -13.57 -0.89
C VAL A 142 10.64 -12.13 -1.37
N LYS A 143 11.71 -11.45 -0.94
CA LYS A 143 12.03 -10.09 -1.39
C LYS A 143 12.27 -10.00 -2.90
N PHE A 144 13.00 -10.97 -3.46
CA PHE A 144 13.26 -11.03 -4.89
C PHE A 144 11.97 -11.26 -5.69
N ALA A 145 11.14 -12.22 -5.26
CA ALA A 145 9.85 -12.50 -5.87
C ALA A 145 8.91 -11.29 -5.80
N LEU A 146 8.80 -10.62 -4.65
CA LEU A 146 8.02 -9.38 -4.48
C LEU A 146 8.43 -8.31 -5.50
N THR A 147 9.74 -8.14 -5.71
CA THR A 147 10.26 -7.15 -6.66
C THR A 147 9.82 -7.49 -8.08
N ILE A 148 9.99 -8.74 -8.51
CA ILE A 148 9.59 -9.18 -9.86
C ILE A 148 8.08 -9.04 -10.06
N TRP A 149 7.27 -9.51 -9.10
CA TRP A 149 5.81 -9.47 -9.25
C TRP A 149 5.25 -8.05 -9.26
N THR A 150 5.83 -7.15 -8.49
CA THR A 150 5.48 -5.72 -8.53
C THR A 150 5.76 -5.13 -9.92
N LEU A 151 6.92 -5.46 -10.51
CA LEU A 151 7.26 -5.02 -11.86
C LEU A 151 6.35 -5.62 -12.93
N LEU A 152 6.03 -6.91 -12.82
CA LEU A 152 5.10 -7.59 -13.73
C LEU A 152 3.70 -6.98 -13.66
N LEU A 153 3.19 -6.74 -12.46
CA LEU A 153 1.89 -6.11 -12.26
C LEU A 153 1.87 -4.71 -12.85
N MET A 154 2.88 -3.89 -12.57
CA MET A 154 2.96 -2.53 -13.11
C MET A 154 3.10 -2.51 -14.62
N GLY A 155 3.98 -3.33 -15.19
CA GLY A 155 4.14 -3.44 -16.63
C GLY A 155 2.86 -3.90 -17.32
N PHE A 156 2.17 -4.89 -16.73
CA PHE A 156 0.90 -5.38 -17.24
C PHE A 156 -0.19 -4.30 -17.20
N LEU A 157 -0.37 -3.62 -16.05
CA LEU A 157 -1.36 -2.56 -15.91
C LEU A 157 -1.12 -1.40 -16.88
N VAL A 158 0.13 -0.92 -16.99
CA VAL A 158 0.48 0.14 -17.95
C VAL A 158 0.15 -0.31 -19.37
N THR A 159 0.54 -1.52 -19.76
CA THR A 159 0.31 -2.04 -21.12
C THR A 159 -1.19 -2.15 -21.41
N LEU A 160 -1.97 -2.70 -20.47
CA LEU A 160 -3.41 -2.86 -20.59
C LEU A 160 -4.12 -1.51 -20.72
N ILE A 161 -3.76 -0.54 -19.88
CA ILE A 161 -4.42 0.76 -19.85
C ILE A 161 -4.07 1.54 -21.12
N VAL A 162 -2.80 1.55 -21.53
CA VAL A 162 -2.38 2.23 -22.77
C VAL A 162 -3.02 1.61 -24.01
N SER A 163 -3.27 0.30 -24.03
CA SER A 163 -3.93 -0.36 -25.16
C SER A 163 -5.44 -0.16 -25.21
N MET A 164 -6.07 0.12 -24.06
CA MET A 164 -7.53 0.25 -23.93
C MET A 164 -8.05 1.68 -23.94
N VAL A 165 -7.27 2.64 -23.43
CA VAL A 165 -7.73 4.02 -23.28
C VAL A 165 -7.90 4.66 -24.65
N SER A 166 -9.14 5.07 -24.95
CA SER A 166 -9.47 5.80 -26.17
C SER A 166 -9.48 7.31 -25.93
N VAL A 167 -9.41 8.08 -27.02
CA VAL A 167 -9.59 9.55 -26.97
C VAL A 167 -10.93 9.93 -26.34
N LYS A 168 -11.98 9.13 -26.58
CA LYS A 168 -13.32 9.35 -25.99
C LYS A 168 -13.28 9.24 -24.47
N ASP A 169 -12.54 8.28 -23.93
CA ASP A 169 -12.41 8.10 -22.48
C ASP A 169 -11.67 9.28 -21.85
N ILE A 170 -10.61 9.76 -22.50
CA ILE A 170 -9.89 10.96 -22.06
C ILE A 170 -10.80 12.20 -22.07
N LEU A 171 -11.68 12.32 -23.07
CA LEU A 171 -12.69 13.39 -23.13
C LEU A 171 -13.77 13.27 -22.04
N LEU A 172 -13.98 12.10 -21.43
CA LEU A 172 -14.86 11.98 -20.26
C LEU A 172 -14.24 12.59 -19.01
N LEU A 173 -12.90 12.67 -18.91
CA LEU A 173 -12.21 13.34 -17.80
C LEU A 173 -12.48 14.84 -17.75
N SER A 174 -12.70 15.47 -18.91
CA SER A 174 -13.04 16.89 -19.01
C SER A 174 -14.53 17.18 -18.79
N ASN A 175 -15.36 16.14 -18.60
CA ASN A 175 -16.76 16.32 -18.28
C ASN A 175 -16.92 16.73 -16.81
N ILE A 176 -16.96 18.04 -16.58
CA ILE A 176 -17.19 18.66 -15.28
C ILE A 176 -18.69 18.61 -14.98
N GLY A 177 -19.19 17.41 -14.65
CA GLY A 177 -20.50 17.27 -14.00
C GLY A 177 -20.49 17.87 -12.58
N THR A 178 -21.55 17.64 -11.82
CA THR A 178 -21.57 18.02 -10.40
C THR A 178 -20.55 17.19 -9.61
N ILE A 179 -19.47 17.82 -9.14
CA ILE A 179 -18.43 17.17 -8.34
C ILE A 179 -18.78 17.29 -6.85
N ASP A 180 -18.83 16.16 -6.15
CA ASP A 180 -18.79 16.14 -4.69
C ASP A 180 -17.36 16.42 -4.20
N TRP A 181 -16.99 17.70 -4.15
CA TRP A 181 -15.65 18.14 -3.78
C TRP A 181 -15.21 17.65 -2.40
N LEU A 182 -16.13 17.70 -1.43
CA LEU A 182 -15.84 17.34 -0.05
C LEU A 182 -15.67 15.81 0.07
N GLY A 183 -16.60 15.03 -0.49
CA GLY A 183 -16.53 13.58 -0.46
C GLY A 183 -15.28 13.04 -1.17
N ALA A 184 -14.98 13.54 -2.37
CA ALA A 184 -13.78 13.14 -3.11
C ALA A 184 -12.49 13.49 -2.35
N SER A 185 -12.42 14.68 -1.76
CA SER A 185 -11.25 15.12 -0.99
C SER A 185 -11.05 14.30 0.28
N ILE A 186 -12.12 14.06 1.06
CA ILE A 186 -12.04 13.22 2.26
C ILE A 186 -11.64 11.79 1.88
N SER A 187 -12.17 11.27 0.78
CA SER A 187 -11.86 9.92 0.33
C SER A 187 -10.41 9.78 -0.13
N GLY A 188 -9.91 10.70 -0.95
CA GLY A 188 -8.49 10.76 -1.33
C GLY A 188 -7.58 10.93 -0.11
N MET A 189 -7.98 11.76 0.85
CA MET A 189 -7.27 11.93 2.12
C MET A 189 -7.18 10.61 2.90
N ARG A 190 -8.29 9.88 3.06
CA ARG A 190 -8.30 8.57 3.74
C ARG A 190 -7.33 7.61 3.07
N PHE A 191 -7.34 7.55 1.74
CA PHE A 191 -6.43 6.73 0.96
C PHE A 191 -4.96 7.06 1.23
N ALA A 192 -4.62 8.34 1.18
CA ALA A 192 -3.27 8.79 1.42
C ALA A 192 -2.81 8.49 2.85
N ILE A 193 -3.69 8.68 3.84
CA ILE A 193 -3.32 8.53 5.25
C ILE A 193 -3.09 7.06 5.63
N TYR A 194 -3.96 6.13 5.25
CA TYR A 194 -3.73 4.72 5.62
C TYR A 194 -2.48 4.16 4.92
N ASN A 195 -2.20 4.55 3.67
CA ASN A 195 -0.98 4.15 2.98
C ASN A 195 0.26 4.80 3.61
N SER A 196 0.13 6.04 4.09
CA SER A 196 1.21 6.74 4.80
C SER A 196 1.64 6.05 6.09
N ALA A 197 0.79 5.21 6.69
CA ALA A 197 1.16 4.38 7.84
C ALA A 197 2.30 3.39 7.54
N LEU A 198 2.64 3.16 6.28
CA LEU A 198 3.77 2.30 5.91
C LEU A 198 5.10 3.08 5.91
N ILE A 199 5.05 4.42 5.82
CA ILE A 199 6.24 5.28 5.65
C ILE A 199 7.32 5.04 6.71
N PRO A 200 7.03 5.00 8.03
CA PRO A 200 8.06 4.74 9.04
C PRO A 200 8.83 3.43 8.83
N VAL A 201 8.18 2.39 8.28
CA VAL A 201 8.82 1.09 7.99
C VAL A 201 9.81 1.21 6.82
N LEU A 202 9.60 2.20 5.95
CA LEU A 202 10.40 2.44 4.75
C LEU A 202 11.54 3.44 4.98
N MET A 203 11.75 3.91 6.22
CA MET A 203 12.79 4.90 6.53
C MET A 203 14.21 4.43 6.18
N TYR A 204 14.45 3.12 6.15
CA TYR A 204 15.72 2.57 5.67
C TYR A 204 16.02 2.95 4.21
N ALA A 205 14.99 3.18 3.38
CA ALA A 205 15.16 3.60 2.00
C ALA A 205 15.75 5.01 1.87
N ALA A 206 15.57 5.83 2.90
CA ALA A 206 16.03 7.21 2.95
C ALA A 206 17.42 7.37 3.60
N SER A 207 18.12 6.28 3.96
CA SER A 207 19.38 6.35 4.72
C SER A 207 20.52 7.06 3.99
N GLU A 208 20.47 7.10 2.66
CA GLU A 208 21.47 7.74 1.79
C GLU A 208 21.21 9.26 1.61
N ILE A 209 20.10 9.77 2.16
CA ILE A 209 19.74 11.19 2.09
C ILE A 209 20.51 11.94 3.18
N GLU A 210 21.29 12.95 2.80
CA GLU A 210 22.17 13.67 3.73
C GLU A 210 21.63 15.04 4.14
N THR A 211 20.87 15.70 3.26
CA THR A 211 20.40 17.07 3.46
C THR A 211 18.87 17.18 3.41
N THR A 212 18.32 18.20 4.08
CA THR A 212 16.87 18.48 4.06
C THR A 212 16.35 18.81 2.66
N ASP A 213 17.15 19.46 1.82
CA ASP A 213 16.79 19.73 0.42
C ASP A 213 16.66 18.44 -0.39
N GLN A 214 17.62 17.51 -0.24
CA GLN A 214 17.53 16.18 -0.85
C GLN A 214 16.31 15.42 -0.33
N ALA A 215 16.02 15.53 0.97
CA ALA A 215 14.88 14.88 1.60
C ALA A 215 13.55 15.37 1.03
N VAL A 216 13.37 16.68 0.89
CA VAL A 216 12.15 17.27 0.32
C VAL A 216 11.98 16.86 -1.13
N LYS A 217 13.03 16.97 -1.95
CA LYS A 217 13.00 16.57 -3.36
C LYS A 217 12.72 15.08 -3.53
N SER A 218 13.35 14.23 -2.72
CA SER A 218 13.10 12.80 -2.70
C SER A 218 11.66 12.47 -2.31
N GLY A 219 11.11 13.16 -1.31
CA GLY A 219 9.71 13.02 -0.91
C GLY A 219 8.73 13.46 -1.98
N VAL A 220 9.03 14.54 -2.73
CA VAL A 220 8.23 14.98 -3.88
C VAL A 220 8.22 13.91 -4.97
N ILE A 221 9.40 13.41 -5.35
CA ILE A 221 9.52 12.37 -6.38
C ILE A 221 8.80 11.09 -5.94
N ALA A 222 9.00 10.65 -4.69
CA ALA A 222 8.35 9.46 -4.16
C ALA A 222 6.83 9.62 -4.08
N GLY A 223 6.32 10.78 -3.66
CA GLY A 223 4.89 11.02 -3.57
C GLY A 223 4.20 11.08 -4.93
N LEU A 224 4.80 11.78 -5.90
CA LEU A 224 4.27 11.83 -7.27
C LEU A 224 4.37 10.48 -7.97
N PHE A 225 5.47 9.75 -7.79
CA PHE A 225 5.63 8.42 -8.38
C PHE A 225 4.63 7.43 -7.76
N GLY A 226 4.43 7.47 -6.44
CA GLY A 226 3.50 6.60 -5.74
C GLY A 226 2.03 6.76 -6.13
N VAL A 227 1.61 7.92 -6.65
CA VAL A 227 0.22 8.15 -7.10
C VAL A 227 -0.02 7.74 -8.56
N LEU A 228 1.03 7.60 -9.38
CA LEU A 228 0.89 7.26 -10.81
C LEU A 228 0.03 6.02 -11.09
N PRO A 229 0.16 4.90 -10.36
CA PRO A 229 -0.67 3.73 -10.63
C PRO A 229 -2.16 3.98 -10.38
N ALA A 230 -2.51 4.88 -9.45
CA ALA A 230 -3.89 5.22 -9.14
C ALA A 230 -4.50 6.04 -10.27
N LEU A 231 -3.71 6.99 -10.80
CA LEU A 231 -4.07 7.75 -11.99
C LEU A 231 -4.30 6.83 -13.19
N LEU A 232 -3.37 5.92 -13.46
CA LEU A 232 -3.49 4.96 -14.56
C LEU A 232 -4.77 4.14 -14.43
N LEU A 233 -5.00 3.49 -13.28
CA LEU A 233 -6.19 2.67 -13.06
C LEU A 233 -7.48 3.49 -13.16
N HIS A 234 -7.50 4.72 -12.61
CA HIS A 234 -8.65 5.58 -12.72
C HIS A 234 -8.98 5.89 -14.18
N VAL A 235 -7.98 6.28 -14.99
CA VAL A 235 -8.14 6.53 -16.42
C VAL A 235 -8.59 5.27 -17.18
N GLY A 236 -8.13 4.08 -16.78
CA GLY A 236 -8.63 2.82 -17.36
C GLY A 236 -10.08 2.49 -17.00
N PHE A 237 -10.57 2.96 -15.85
CA PHE A 237 -11.92 2.63 -15.35
C PHE A 237 -13.02 3.59 -15.81
N ILE A 238 -12.70 4.83 -16.20
CA ILE A 238 -13.72 5.83 -16.56
C ILE A 238 -14.61 5.41 -17.74
N GLY A 239 -14.08 4.63 -18.69
CA GLY A 239 -14.86 4.12 -19.83
C GLY A 239 -16.02 3.19 -19.41
N PHE A 240 -15.93 2.63 -18.20
CA PHE A 240 -16.91 1.70 -17.62
C PHE A 240 -17.66 2.31 -16.42
N TYR A 241 -17.52 3.62 -16.19
CA TYR A 241 -18.26 4.32 -15.14
C TYR A 241 -19.73 4.52 -15.55
N PRO A 242 -20.73 4.29 -14.67
CA PRO A 242 -20.63 4.01 -13.23
C PRO A 242 -20.63 2.51 -12.86
N GLU A 243 -20.78 1.60 -13.81
CA GLU A 243 -20.94 0.16 -13.56
C GLU A 243 -19.72 -0.45 -12.83
N ILE A 244 -18.52 0.02 -13.17
CA ILE A 244 -17.24 -0.38 -12.53
C ILE A 244 -17.27 -0.24 -11.00
N ASN A 245 -18.12 0.64 -10.46
CA ASN A 245 -18.23 0.88 -9.02
C ASN A 245 -18.75 -0.32 -8.24
N GLN A 246 -19.48 -1.21 -8.88
CA GLN A 246 -20.12 -2.36 -8.24
C GLN A 246 -19.25 -3.63 -8.30
N LEU A 247 -18.21 -3.63 -9.15
CA LEU A 247 -17.40 -4.82 -9.38
C LEU A 247 -16.41 -5.06 -8.24
N PRO A 248 -16.29 -6.29 -7.72
CA PRO A 248 -15.34 -6.59 -6.67
C PRO A 248 -13.89 -6.58 -7.16
N VAL A 249 -13.65 -6.98 -8.42
CA VAL A 249 -12.32 -6.95 -9.06
C VAL A 249 -12.39 -6.12 -10.37
N PRO A 250 -12.43 -4.78 -10.28
CA PRO A 250 -12.53 -3.88 -11.45
C PRO A 250 -11.49 -4.13 -12.53
N THR A 251 -10.24 -4.42 -12.16
CA THR A 251 -9.17 -4.66 -13.12
C THR A 251 -9.40 -5.95 -13.91
N TYR A 252 -10.02 -6.98 -13.31
CA TYR A 252 -10.38 -8.21 -14.04
C TYR A 252 -11.35 -7.90 -15.18
N HIS A 253 -12.37 -7.09 -14.91
CA HIS A 253 -13.32 -6.65 -15.93
C HIS A 253 -12.64 -5.89 -17.05
N LEU A 254 -11.70 -4.98 -16.73
CA LEU A 254 -10.93 -4.27 -17.76
C LEU A 254 -10.15 -5.24 -18.66
N VAL A 255 -9.58 -6.31 -18.09
CA VAL A 255 -8.87 -7.34 -18.86
C VAL A 255 -9.83 -8.15 -19.73
N GLU A 256 -11.01 -8.52 -19.23
CA GLU A 256 -12.03 -9.22 -20.04
C GLU A 256 -12.48 -8.38 -21.23
N GLN A 257 -12.72 -7.09 -21.01
CA GLN A 257 -13.16 -6.16 -22.05
C GLN A 257 -12.08 -5.86 -23.10
N SER A 258 -10.81 -6.22 -22.83
CA SER A 258 -9.75 -6.12 -23.83
C SER A 258 -9.91 -7.07 -25.01
N GLY A 259 -10.76 -8.08 -24.89
CA GLY A 259 -10.95 -9.10 -25.92
C GLY A 259 -9.75 -10.06 -26.08
N ILE A 260 -8.69 -9.90 -25.30
CA ILE A 260 -7.50 -10.77 -25.35
C ILE A 260 -7.67 -11.88 -24.31
N HIS A 261 -8.23 -13.02 -24.73
CA HIS A 261 -8.50 -14.16 -23.84
C HIS A 261 -7.28 -14.58 -23.00
N PHE A 262 -6.08 -14.58 -23.59
CA PHE A 262 -4.86 -14.97 -22.88
C PHE A 262 -4.43 -13.95 -21.80
N ALA A 263 -4.84 -12.68 -21.92
CA ALA A 263 -4.50 -11.64 -20.95
C ALA A 263 -5.15 -11.91 -19.59
N VAL A 264 -6.33 -12.55 -19.56
CA VAL A 264 -7.02 -12.95 -18.32
C VAL A 264 -6.16 -13.94 -17.51
N HIS A 265 -5.56 -14.92 -18.18
CA HIS A 265 -4.69 -15.91 -17.52
C HIS A 265 -3.38 -15.29 -17.01
N ILE A 266 -2.77 -14.40 -17.81
CA ILE A 266 -1.57 -13.66 -17.39
C ILE A 266 -1.90 -12.78 -16.17
N TYR A 267 -3.00 -12.03 -16.25
CA TYR A 267 -3.47 -11.18 -15.15
C TYR A 267 -3.70 -12.00 -13.88
N PHE A 268 -4.40 -13.13 -13.99
CA PHE A 268 -4.65 -14.00 -12.85
C PHE A 268 -3.36 -14.50 -12.21
N PHE A 269 -2.40 -14.96 -13.02
CA PHE A 269 -1.09 -15.42 -12.52
C PHE A 269 -0.32 -14.31 -11.80
N ILE A 270 -0.28 -13.11 -12.39
CA ILE A 270 0.38 -11.96 -11.79
C ILE A 270 -0.33 -11.55 -10.49
N LEU A 271 -1.66 -11.41 -10.51
CA LEU A 271 -2.41 -10.94 -9.36
C LEU A 271 -2.34 -11.93 -8.19
N ILE A 272 -2.53 -13.23 -8.44
CA ILE A 272 -2.43 -14.26 -7.40
C ILE A 272 -1.03 -14.27 -6.77
N GLY A 273 0.03 -14.18 -7.57
CA GLY A 273 1.37 -14.13 -7.00
C GLY A 273 1.63 -12.85 -6.21
N THR A 274 1.14 -11.69 -6.65
CA THR A 274 1.26 -10.43 -5.90
C THR A 274 0.52 -10.51 -4.56
N ILE A 275 -0.71 -11.02 -4.57
CA ILE A 275 -1.52 -11.31 -3.39
C ILE A 275 -0.77 -12.23 -2.42
N LEU A 276 -0.31 -13.38 -2.91
CA LEU A 276 0.38 -14.37 -2.09
C LEU A 276 1.65 -13.80 -1.45
N LEU A 277 2.48 -13.12 -2.25
CA LEU A 277 3.71 -12.50 -1.77
C LEU A 277 3.44 -11.37 -0.78
N THR A 278 2.37 -10.60 -0.97
CA THR A 278 1.91 -9.60 0.01
C THR A 278 1.60 -10.28 1.34
N ALA A 279 0.84 -11.39 1.32
CA ALA A 279 0.49 -12.12 2.54
C ALA A 279 1.73 -12.67 3.27
N VAL A 280 2.65 -13.29 2.53
CA VAL A 280 3.91 -13.81 3.08
C VAL A 280 4.74 -12.67 3.69
N GLY A 281 4.87 -11.55 2.97
CA GLY A 281 5.63 -10.39 3.43
C GLY A 281 5.06 -9.78 4.72
N VAL A 282 3.73 -9.67 4.81
CA VAL A 282 3.05 -9.18 6.01
C VAL A 282 3.27 -10.13 7.19
N LEU A 283 3.07 -11.44 7.02
CA LEU A 283 3.25 -12.42 8.09
C LEU A 283 4.69 -12.48 8.59
N GLN A 284 5.66 -12.43 7.67
CA GLN A 284 7.06 -12.32 8.03
C GLN A 284 7.33 -11.03 8.82
N GLY A 285 6.76 -9.91 8.38
CA GLY A 285 6.84 -8.63 9.09
C GLY A 285 6.23 -8.67 10.49
N VAL A 286 5.15 -9.41 10.73
CA VAL A 286 4.59 -9.59 12.07
C VAL A 286 5.52 -10.48 12.92
N ASN A 287 5.95 -11.62 12.39
CA ASN A 287 6.83 -12.55 13.12
C ASN A 287 8.14 -11.89 13.54
N ASP A 288 8.70 -11.04 12.69
CA ASP A 288 9.92 -10.30 12.98
C ASP A 288 9.74 -9.31 14.11
N ARG A 289 8.57 -8.65 14.19
CA ARG A 289 8.25 -7.74 15.29
C ARG A 289 8.11 -8.49 16.61
N ILE A 290 7.42 -9.63 16.62
CA ILE A 290 7.28 -10.45 17.84
C ILE A 290 8.66 -10.99 18.26
N ASP A 291 9.51 -11.41 17.31
CA ASP A 291 10.87 -11.87 17.58
C ASP A 291 11.75 -10.76 18.18
N SER A 292 11.71 -9.54 17.62
CA SER A 292 12.41 -8.38 18.16
C SER A 292 11.95 -8.04 19.57
N TRP A 293 10.64 -8.05 19.82
CA TRP A 293 10.09 -7.79 21.15
C TRP A 293 10.49 -8.85 22.18
N LEU A 294 10.46 -10.14 21.82
CA LEU A 294 10.88 -11.23 22.73
C LEU A 294 12.37 -11.16 23.07
N LYS A 295 13.22 -10.83 22.10
CA LYS A 295 14.65 -10.64 22.33
C LYS A 295 14.91 -9.51 23.33
N GLU A 296 14.13 -8.44 23.27
CA GLU A 296 14.26 -7.32 24.20
C GLU A 296 13.76 -7.65 25.61
N VAL A 297 12.59 -8.29 25.73
CA VAL A 297 11.94 -8.49 27.04
C VAL A 297 12.48 -9.72 27.76
N ARG A 298 12.85 -10.77 27.02
CA ARG A 298 13.17 -12.09 27.58
C ARG A 298 14.49 -12.68 27.11
N ASN A 299 15.28 -11.94 26.32
CA ASN A 299 16.60 -12.34 25.82
C ASN A 299 16.62 -13.68 25.06
N PHE A 300 15.48 -14.11 24.51
CA PHE A 300 15.37 -15.27 23.62
C PHE A 300 14.60 -14.92 22.35
N GLY A 301 14.94 -15.59 21.25
CA GLY A 301 14.26 -15.41 19.96
C GLY A 301 13.06 -16.34 19.79
N LEU A 302 12.20 -16.00 18.84
CA LEU A 302 11.02 -16.76 18.47
C LEU A 302 11.45 -18.05 17.76
N SER A 303 11.16 -19.21 18.37
CA SER A 303 11.44 -20.51 17.79
C SER A 303 10.69 -20.72 16.47
N ASN A 304 11.21 -21.56 15.58
CA ASN A 304 10.56 -21.84 14.29
C ASN A 304 9.12 -22.38 14.46
N ARG A 305 8.87 -23.18 15.51
CA ARG A 305 7.52 -23.66 15.84
C ARG A 305 6.59 -22.52 16.25
N ALA A 306 7.07 -21.59 17.09
CA ALA A 306 6.29 -20.42 17.49
C ALA A 306 6.02 -19.47 16.31
N ARG A 307 6.95 -19.34 15.36
CA ARG A 307 6.76 -18.56 14.12
C ARG A 307 5.66 -19.16 13.26
N SER A 308 5.68 -20.47 13.06
CA SER A 308 4.63 -21.16 12.30
C SER A 308 3.26 -21.07 12.99
N CYS A 309 3.20 -21.25 14.32
CA CYS A 309 1.94 -21.14 15.07
C CYS A 309 1.37 -19.72 15.05
N SER A 310 2.20 -18.68 15.18
CA SER A 310 1.75 -17.28 15.07
C SER A 310 1.27 -16.96 13.66
N SER A 311 2.01 -17.35 12.62
CA SER A 311 1.56 -17.22 11.23
C SER A 311 0.23 -17.92 10.96
N LEU A 312 0.04 -19.13 11.50
CA LEU A 312 -1.23 -19.86 11.38
C LEU A 312 -2.37 -19.13 12.10
N GLY A 313 -2.16 -18.68 13.34
CA GLY A 313 -3.16 -17.95 14.10
C GLY A 313 -3.61 -16.66 13.40
N ILE A 314 -2.65 -15.90 12.85
CA ILE A 314 -2.94 -14.66 12.10
C ILE A 314 -3.67 -14.99 10.79
N THR A 315 -3.26 -16.04 10.08
CA THR A 315 -3.94 -16.49 8.85
C THR A 315 -5.39 -16.91 9.13
N ILE A 316 -5.66 -17.61 10.24
CA ILE A 316 -7.01 -17.98 10.66
C ILE A 316 -7.84 -16.74 11.02
N ALA A 317 -7.28 -15.80 11.79
CA ALA A 317 -7.97 -14.55 12.11
C ALA A 317 -8.29 -13.75 10.83
N SER A 318 -7.38 -13.73 9.87
CA SER A 318 -7.56 -13.08 8.57
C SER A 318 -8.65 -13.74 7.73
N LEU A 319 -8.80 -15.07 7.81
CA LEU A 319 -9.91 -15.80 7.17
C LEU A 319 -11.26 -15.43 7.78
N LEU A 320 -11.35 -15.33 9.11
CA LEU A 320 -12.60 -14.93 9.75
C LEU A 320 -13.00 -13.51 9.34
N LEU A 321 -12.02 -12.61 9.23
CA LEU A 321 -12.25 -11.26 8.75
C LEU A 321 -12.55 -11.19 7.25
N SER A 322 -12.01 -12.09 6.42
CA SER A 322 -12.22 -12.06 4.97
C SER A 322 -13.69 -12.27 4.58
N GLN A 323 -14.49 -12.89 5.46
CA GLN A 323 -15.93 -13.08 5.30
C GLN A 323 -16.73 -11.77 5.24
N PHE A 324 -16.18 -10.66 5.76
CA PHE A 324 -16.83 -9.34 5.61
C PHE A 324 -16.82 -8.85 4.14
N GLY A 325 -16.01 -9.47 3.29
CA GLY A 325 -15.94 -9.17 1.86
C GLY A 325 -15.01 -8.01 1.54
N LEU A 326 -14.40 -8.07 0.35
CA LEU A 326 -13.35 -7.16 -0.11
C LEU A 326 -13.79 -5.69 -0.04
N ILE A 327 -14.99 -5.38 -0.52
CA ILE A 327 -15.53 -4.02 -0.56
C ILE A 327 -15.65 -3.44 0.86
N ASN A 328 -16.24 -4.18 1.80
CA ASN A 328 -16.44 -3.69 3.16
C ASN A 328 -15.12 -3.54 3.92
N LEU A 329 -14.19 -4.49 3.75
CA LEU A 329 -12.88 -4.42 4.41
C LEU A 329 -12.08 -3.20 3.95
N ILE A 330 -12.13 -2.87 2.64
CA ILE A 330 -11.50 -1.67 2.11
C ILE A 330 -12.24 -0.41 2.61
N ALA A 331 -13.55 -0.33 2.42
CA ALA A 331 -14.32 0.88 2.69
C ALA A 331 -14.38 1.22 4.20
N LYS A 332 -14.66 0.22 5.04
CA LYS A 332 -14.82 0.41 6.50
C LYS A 332 -13.53 0.14 7.25
N GLY A 333 -12.78 -0.90 6.89
CA GLY A 333 -11.54 -1.25 7.59
C GLY A 333 -10.44 -0.21 7.38
N TYR A 334 -10.00 0.01 6.13
CA TYR A 334 -8.99 1.05 5.86
C TYR A 334 -9.54 2.44 6.17
N GLY A 335 -10.82 2.68 5.90
CA GLY A 335 -11.50 3.92 6.27
C GLY A 335 -11.38 4.24 7.75
N ALA A 336 -11.65 3.28 8.64
CA ALA A 336 -11.52 3.47 10.09
C ALA A 336 -10.06 3.67 10.53
N LEU A 337 -9.14 2.84 10.05
CA LEU A 337 -7.72 2.95 10.40
C LEU A 337 -7.10 4.26 9.92
N SER A 338 -7.55 4.80 8.79
CA SER A 338 -7.07 6.08 8.29
C SER A 338 -7.25 7.20 9.31
N TRP A 339 -8.38 7.25 10.03
CA TRP A 339 -8.60 8.23 11.09
C TRP A 339 -7.66 8.03 12.28
N GLY A 340 -7.39 6.78 12.66
CA GLY A 340 -6.42 6.45 13.70
C GLY A 340 -5.01 6.94 13.34
N PHE A 341 -4.53 6.64 12.14
CA PHE A 341 -3.23 7.10 11.66
C PHE A 341 -3.17 8.61 11.42
N MET A 342 -4.29 9.24 11.07
CA MET A 342 -4.35 10.70 10.98
C MET A 342 -3.96 11.33 12.31
N VAL A 343 -4.57 10.87 13.41
CA VAL A 343 -4.35 11.41 14.76
C VAL A 343 -2.98 11.02 15.31
N ILE A 344 -2.56 9.77 15.12
CA ILE A 344 -1.36 9.23 15.77
C ILE A 344 -0.08 9.48 14.95
N PHE A 345 -0.16 9.70 13.65
CA PHE A 345 1.01 9.82 12.79
C PHE A 345 1.00 11.10 11.94
N THR A 346 0.00 11.26 11.07
CA THR A 346 0.01 12.34 10.07
C THR A 346 -0.04 13.72 10.73
N LEU A 347 -0.95 13.94 11.69
CA LEU A 347 -1.05 15.22 12.39
C LEU A 347 0.20 15.52 13.23
N PRO A 348 0.73 14.61 14.09
CA PRO A 348 1.98 14.84 14.80
C PRO A 348 3.16 15.17 13.88
N LEU A 349 3.29 14.47 12.74
CA LEU A 349 4.34 14.75 11.76
C LEU A 349 4.19 16.14 11.15
N LEU A 350 2.99 16.49 10.68
CA LEU A 350 2.73 17.75 9.98
C LEU A 350 2.58 18.96 10.92
N THR A 351 2.53 18.75 12.24
CA THR A 351 2.47 19.84 13.23
C THR A 351 3.75 19.92 14.05
N ILE A 352 3.95 18.96 14.95
CA ILE A 352 5.09 18.90 15.86
C ILE A 352 6.38 18.63 15.07
N GLY A 353 6.34 17.66 14.14
CA GLY A 353 7.49 17.32 13.29
C GLY A 353 7.97 18.52 12.46
N LEU A 354 7.05 19.20 11.74
CA LEU A 354 7.38 20.41 10.98
C LEU A 354 7.86 21.56 11.87
N LYS A 355 7.24 21.78 13.04
CA LYS A 355 7.69 22.80 13.99
C LYS A 355 9.14 22.53 14.45
N ARG A 356 9.46 21.29 14.80
CA ARG A 356 10.82 20.87 15.18
C ARG A 356 11.82 20.96 14.02
N LEU A 357 11.36 20.84 12.78
CA LEU A 357 12.19 21.04 11.59
C LEU A 357 12.55 22.51 11.34
N ILE A 358 11.69 23.45 11.74
CA ILE A 358 11.90 24.89 11.52
C ILE A 358 12.74 25.51 12.64
N ILE A 359 12.51 25.11 13.90
CA ILE A 359 13.25 25.65 15.04
C ILE A 359 14.71 25.21 14.91
N LYS A 360 15.66 26.14 14.67
CA LYS A 360 17.09 25.87 14.85
C LYS A 360 17.29 25.54 16.32
N GLU A 361 17.65 24.31 16.65
CA GLU A 361 18.17 24.04 17.98
C GLU A 361 19.48 24.82 18.09
N GLN A 362 19.48 25.86 18.92
CA GLN A 362 20.71 26.39 19.48
C GLN A 362 21.33 25.23 20.24
N LYS A 363 22.42 24.68 19.71
CA LYS A 363 23.31 23.82 20.49
C LYS A 363 23.69 24.60 21.74
N VAL A 364 23.23 24.15 22.90
CA VAL A 364 23.80 24.53 24.19
C VAL A 364 25.14 23.83 24.34
#